data_AF-A0A8K0G6W5-F1
#
_entry.id   AF-A0A8K0G6W5-F1
#
_cell.length_a   1.000
_cell.length_b   1.000
_cell.length_c   1.000
_cell.angle_alpha   90.00
_cell.angle_beta   90.00
_cell.angle_gamma   90.00
#
_symmetry.space_group_name_H-M   'P 1'
#
loop_
_entity.id
_entity.type
_entity.pdbx_description
1 polymer ?
#
loop_
_entity_poly.entity_id
_entity_poly.type
_entity_poly.pdbx_seq_one_letter_code
_entity_poly.pdbx_strand_id
1 'polypeptide(L)'
;MNLETGKTPLNIGLIEENKQDPIHYRLDLASKHRIEENRKRISPIIDFIILCGRQCISLRRHRDFGPIDSDIDPTENDGNFTAILRSKLRSGDEILKLHLESMCKTATYLSAKTQNEIINASEDIVTKKIVKKINEAKFSLS
;
A
#
# COMPACT_ATOMS: atom_id res chain seq x y z
N MET A 1 -20.37 37.18 59.58
CA MET A 1 -19.07 36.67 59.10
C MET A 1 -19.18 35.15 59.05
N ASN A 2 -19.41 34.58 57.86
CA ASN A 2 -19.20 33.18 57.54
C ASN A 2 -18.96 33.14 56.02
N LEU A 3 -17.72 32.84 55.65
CA LEU A 3 -17.27 32.67 54.27
C LEU A 3 -17.59 31.24 53.86
N GLU A 4 -18.66 31.03 53.09
CA GLU A 4 -18.87 29.77 52.40
C GLU A 4 -17.90 29.67 51.22
N THR A 5 -16.93 28.78 51.36
CA THR A 5 -15.94 28.44 50.34
C THR A 5 -16.59 27.61 49.24
N GLY A 6 -17.14 28.28 48.23
CA GLY A 6 -17.62 27.67 47.00
C GLY A 6 -16.47 27.11 46.16
N LYS A 7 -15.98 25.91 46.50
CA LYS A 7 -15.13 25.10 45.61
C LYS A 7 -15.92 23.86 45.26
N THR A 8 -16.59 23.88 44.11
CA THR A 8 -17.18 22.67 43.52
C THR A 8 -16.10 21.58 43.44
N PRO A 9 -16.36 20.36 43.93
CA PRO A 9 -15.38 19.28 43.85
C PRO A 9 -15.05 19.01 42.39
N LEU A 10 -13.76 18.92 42.04
CA LEU A 10 -13.32 18.37 40.77
C LEU A 10 -13.94 16.97 40.63
N ASN A 11 -14.80 16.77 39.63
CA ASN A 11 -15.41 15.47 39.36
C ASN A 11 -14.33 14.53 38.80
N ILE A 12 -13.78 13.69 39.68
CA ILE A 12 -12.71 12.74 39.37
C ILE A 12 -13.11 11.78 38.23
N GLY A 13 -14.39 11.45 38.09
CA GLY A 13 -14.89 10.58 37.01
C GLY A 13 -14.69 11.17 35.61
N LEU A 14 -14.83 12.49 35.45
CA LEU A 14 -14.57 13.19 34.19
C LEU A 14 -13.07 13.22 33.81
N ILE A 15 -12.18 13.05 34.79
CA ILE A 15 -10.72 13.02 34.57
C ILE A 15 -10.28 11.63 34.10
N GLU A 16 -10.93 10.56 34.55
CA GLU A 16 -10.65 9.19 34.11
C GLU A 16 -11.18 8.92 32.70
N GLU A 17 -12.34 9.47 32.33
CA GLU A 17 -12.90 9.35 30.97
C GLU A 17 -12.09 10.10 29.90
N ASN A 18 -11.28 11.09 30.30
CA ASN A 18 -10.42 11.87 29.40
C ASN A 18 -8.95 11.42 29.41
N LYS A 19 -8.64 10.27 30.00
CA LYS A 19 -7.28 9.78 30.14
C LYS A 19 -6.78 9.26 28.79
N GLN A 20 -6.09 10.13 28.06
CA GLN A 20 -5.42 9.78 26.81
C GLN A 20 -4.38 8.69 27.07
N ASP A 21 -4.35 7.68 26.20
CA ASP A 21 -3.32 6.65 26.23
C ASP A 21 -1.92 7.27 26.18
N PRO A 22 -0.92 6.63 26.81
CA PRO A 22 0.47 7.10 26.75
C PRO A 22 0.93 7.35 25.31
N ILE A 23 1.66 8.44 25.10
CA ILE A 23 2.09 8.90 23.77
C ILE A 23 2.83 7.79 23.00
N HIS A 24 3.68 7.00 23.67
CA HIS A 24 4.41 5.89 23.04
C HIS A 24 3.48 4.81 22.49
N TYR A 25 2.40 4.48 23.21
CA TYR A 25 1.41 3.49 22.77
C TYR A 25 0.64 3.99 21.55
N ARG A 26 0.23 5.26 21.57
CA ARG A 26 -0.44 5.91 20.43
C ARG A 26 0.46 5.99 19.20
N LEU A 27 1.75 6.27 19.37
CA LEU A 27 2.73 6.27 18.28
C LEU A 27 2.93 4.87 17.67
N ASP A 28 2.98 3.83 18.49
CA ASP A 28 3.07 2.44 18.02
C ASP A 28 1.81 2.03 17.24
N LEU A 29 0.62 2.32 17.78
CA LEU A 29 -0.64 2.06 17.09
C LEU A 29 -0.74 2.81 15.76
N ALA A 30 -0.40 4.10 15.74
CA ALA A 30 -0.40 4.89 14.50
C ALA A 30 0.60 4.34 13.47
N SER A 31 1.77 3.88 13.92
CA SER A 31 2.78 3.27 13.04
C SER A 31 2.28 1.96 12.43
N LYS A 32 1.67 1.08 13.24
CA LYS A 32 1.04 -0.15 12.78
C LYS A 32 -0.07 0.12 11.78
N HIS A 33 -0.93 1.09 12.06
CA HIS A 33 -2.02 1.49 11.15
C HIS A 33 -1.46 1.94 9.79
N ARG A 34 -0.43 2.79 9.78
CA ARG A 34 0.21 3.26 8.54
C ARG A 34 0.84 2.12 7.74
N ILE A 35 1.48 1.17 8.40
CA ILE A 35 2.05 -0.01 7.73
C ILE A 35 0.94 -0.83 7.05
N GLU A 36 -0.15 -1.07 7.76
CA GLU A 36 -1.28 -1.85 7.23
C GLU A 36 -1.94 -1.14 6.04
N GLU A 37 -2.15 0.16 6.15
CA GLU A 37 -2.69 0.99 5.08
C GLU A 37 -1.77 0.99 3.85
N ASN A 38 -0.46 1.14 4.03
CA ASN A 38 0.51 1.07 2.94
C ASN A 38 0.56 -0.32 2.29
N ARG A 39 0.37 -1.41 3.07
CA ARG A 39 0.28 -2.78 2.54
C ARG A 39 -0.94 -2.95 1.64
N LYS A 40 -2.12 -2.48 2.07
CA LYS A 40 -3.35 -2.51 1.26
C LYS A 40 -3.18 -1.73 -0.04
N ARG A 41 -2.50 -0.59 0.02
CA ARG A 41 -2.21 0.28 -1.12
C ARG A 41 -1.24 -0.34 -2.14
N ILE A 42 -0.17 -0.97 -1.69
CA ILE A 42 0.84 -1.55 -2.59
C ILE A 42 0.41 -2.90 -3.19
N SER A 43 -0.50 -3.62 -2.54
CA SER A 43 -1.00 -4.93 -2.99
C SER A 43 -1.46 -4.95 -4.46
N PRO A 44 -2.37 -4.07 -4.93
CA PRO A 44 -2.82 -4.10 -6.32
C PRO A 44 -1.68 -3.87 -7.32
N ILE A 45 -0.68 -3.05 -6.96
CA ILE A 45 0.47 -2.75 -7.83
C ILE A 45 1.37 -3.99 -7.96
N ILE A 46 1.59 -4.71 -6.85
CA ILE A 46 2.34 -5.98 -6.86
C ILE A 46 1.61 -7.01 -7.73
N ASP A 47 0.29 -7.13 -7.58
CA ASP A 47 -0.51 -8.09 -8.35
C ASP A 47 -0.41 -7.83 -9.86
N PHE A 48 -0.39 -6.57 -10.30
CA PHE A 48 -0.21 -6.24 -11.71
C PHE A 48 1.18 -6.57 -12.24
N ILE A 49 2.23 -6.30 -11.46
CA ILE A 49 3.60 -6.65 -11.86
C ILE A 49 3.74 -8.17 -11.99
N ILE A 50 3.20 -8.94 -11.04
CA ILE A 50 3.19 -10.39 -11.10
C ILE A 50 2.39 -10.89 -12.31
N LEU A 51 1.21 -10.32 -12.57
CA LEU A 51 0.39 -10.66 -13.74
C LEU A 51 1.18 -10.48 -15.04
N CYS A 52 1.81 -9.31 -15.23
CA CYS A 52 2.62 -9.03 -16.41
C CYS A 52 3.78 -10.02 -16.56
N GLY A 53 4.49 -10.31 -15.47
CA GLY A 53 5.57 -11.30 -15.47
C GLY A 53 5.10 -12.71 -15.83
N ARG A 54 3.94 -13.13 -15.34
CA ARG A 54 3.37 -14.46 -15.62
C ARG A 54 2.86 -14.62 -17.04
N GLN A 55 2.32 -13.56 -17.63
CA GLN A 55 1.72 -13.58 -18.97
C GLN A 55 2.71 -13.15 -20.06
N CYS A 56 3.97 -12.89 -19.72
CA CYS A 56 4.97 -12.34 -20.64
C CYS A 56 4.53 -11.03 -21.30
N ILE A 57 3.76 -10.21 -20.57
CA ILE A 57 3.31 -8.90 -21.02
C ILE A 57 4.39 -7.89 -20.64
N SER A 58 4.80 -7.05 -21.59
CA SER A 58 5.74 -5.97 -21.30
C SER A 58 5.14 -4.99 -20.29
N LEU A 59 5.86 -4.71 -19.21
CA LEU A 59 5.34 -3.84 -18.16
C LEU A 59 5.31 -2.35 -18.57
N ARG A 60 6.31 -1.91 -19.35
CA ARG A 60 6.70 -0.50 -19.49
C ARG A 60 6.75 0.04 -20.92
N ARG A 61 6.47 1.34 -21.09
CA ARG A 61 6.90 2.18 -22.23
C ARG A 61 8.17 2.95 -21.86
N HIS A 62 8.78 3.59 -22.86
CA HIS A 62 9.85 4.59 -22.69
C HIS A 62 9.46 5.79 -21.78
N ARG A 63 8.17 6.06 -21.57
CA ARG A 63 7.67 7.14 -20.69
C ARG A 63 6.48 6.64 -19.87
N ASP A 64 6.75 6.15 -18.67
CA ASP A 64 5.75 5.65 -17.71
C ASP A 64 5.58 6.60 -16.51
N PHE A 65 5.43 7.89 -16.79
CA PHE A 65 5.27 8.90 -15.76
C PHE A 65 4.12 9.83 -16.09
N GLY A 66 3.35 10.19 -15.08
CA GLY A 66 2.23 11.12 -15.21
C GLY A 66 1.05 10.72 -14.33
N PRO A 67 0.07 11.63 -14.17
CA PRO A 67 -1.20 11.29 -13.57
C PRO A 67 -1.94 10.26 -14.43
N ILE A 68 -2.60 9.31 -13.77
CA ILE A 68 -3.48 8.34 -14.44
C ILE A 68 -4.89 8.88 -14.34
N ASP A 69 -5.42 9.32 -15.48
CA ASP A 69 -6.81 9.71 -15.61
C ASP A 69 -7.63 8.49 -16.04
N SER A 70 -8.66 8.16 -15.25
CA SER A 70 -9.58 7.07 -15.56
C SER A 70 -10.56 7.43 -16.66
N ASP A 71 -10.91 8.70 -16.81
CA ASP A 71 -12.02 9.15 -17.66
C ASP A 71 -11.55 9.54 -19.05
N ILE A 72 -10.25 9.83 -19.19
CA ILE A 72 -9.61 10.18 -20.46
C ILE A 72 -8.83 8.98 -20.99
N ASP A 73 -9.21 8.52 -22.19
CA ASP A 73 -8.39 7.58 -22.95
C ASP A 73 -7.16 8.26 -23.52
N PRO A 74 -5.99 7.61 -23.46
CA PRO A 74 -4.75 8.22 -23.93
C PRO A 74 -4.76 8.25 -25.46
N THR A 75 -4.29 9.36 -26.05
CA THR A 75 -4.21 9.52 -27.51
C THR A 75 -3.14 8.64 -28.15
N GLU A 76 -2.16 8.20 -27.35
CA GLU A 76 -1.11 7.25 -27.71
C GLU A 76 -1.10 6.09 -26.72
N ASN A 77 -0.49 4.97 -27.08
CA ASN A 77 -0.23 3.88 -26.15
C ASN A 77 0.65 4.37 -24.98
N ASP A 78 0.15 4.33 -23.75
CA ASP A 78 0.79 4.79 -22.51
C ASP A 78 1.30 3.66 -21.61
N GLY A 79 1.45 2.46 -22.20
CA GLY A 79 2.00 1.28 -21.55
C GLY A 79 0.96 0.39 -20.87
N ASN A 80 1.25 -0.92 -20.84
CA ASN A 80 0.31 -1.92 -20.31
C ASN A 80 0.00 -1.72 -18.82
N PHE A 81 0.99 -1.30 -18.04
CA PHE A 81 0.79 -1.02 -16.61
C PHE A 81 -0.23 0.12 -16.39
N THR A 82 -0.08 1.23 -17.11
CA THR A 82 -1.00 2.37 -17.04
C THR A 82 -2.41 1.99 -17.53
N ALA A 83 -2.49 1.23 -18.63
CA ALA A 83 -3.76 0.74 -19.16
C ALA A 83 -4.50 -0.18 -18.17
N ILE A 84 -3.78 -1.07 -17.49
CA ILE A 84 -4.36 -1.95 -16.46
C ILE A 84 -4.88 -1.12 -15.28
N LEU A 85 -4.09 -0.15 -14.80
CA LEU A 85 -4.51 0.74 -13.71
C LEU A 85 -5.77 1.53 -14.07
N ARG A 86 -5.81 2.11 -15.28
CA ARG A 86 -6.98 2.80 -15.80
C ARG A 86 -8.21 1.87 -15.85
N SER A 87 -8.04 0.66 -16.38
CA SER A 87 -9.13 -0.33 -16.44
C SER A 87 -9.66 -0.68 -15.05
N LYS A 88 -8.80 -0.73 -14.03
CA LYS A 88 -9.20 -1.03 -12.65
C LYS A 88 -9.96 0.10 -12.00
N LEU A 89 -9.50 1.33 -12.21
CA LEU A 89 -10.24 2.53 -11.79
C LEU A 89 -11.64 2.56 -12.43
N ARG A 90 -11.75 2.29 -13.74
CA ARG A 90 -13.04 2.19 -14.44
C ARG A 90 -13.94 1.07 -13.90
N SER A 91 -13.35 -0.02 -13.43
CA SER A 91 -14.10 -1.12 -12.82
C SER A 91 -14.58 -0.85 -11.38
N GLY A 92 -14.26 0.32 -10.81
CA GLY A 92 -14.68 0.71 -9.47
C GLY A 92 -13.76 0.23 -8.35
N ASP A 93 -12.46 0.06 -8.61
CA ASP A 93 -11.48 -0.25 -7.55
C ASP A 93 -11.26 0.98 -6.64
N GLU A 94 -12.08 1.07 -5.58
CA GLU A 94 -12.06 2.19 -4.64
C GLU A 94 -10.75 2.30 -3.87
N ILE A 95 -10.09 1.17 -3.57
CA ILE A 95 -8.81 1.16 -2.84
C ILE A 95 -7.73 1.77 -3.71
N LEU A 96 -7.67 1.35 -4.98
CA LEU A 96 -6.73 1.91 -5.94
C LEU A 96 -7.02 3.39 -6.21
N LYS A 97 -8.29 3.76 -6.33
CA LYS A 97 -8.71 5.16 -6.52
C LYS A 97 -8.26 6.02 -5.34
N LEU A 98 -8.59 5.62 -4.11
CA LEU A 98 -8.18 6.32 -2.90
C LEU A 98 -6.65 6.44 -2.82
N HIS A 99 -5.92 5.38 -3.20
CA HIS A 99 -4.46 5.38 -3.22
C HIS A 99 -3.88 6.43 -4.19
N LEU A 100 -4.41 6.51 -5.41
CA LEU A 100 -3.93 7.45 -6.41
C LEU A 100 -4.30 8.91 -6.09
N GLU A 101 -5.45 9.13 -5.45
CA GLU A 101 -5.94 10.46 -5.06
C GLU A 101 -5.29 10.99 -3.76
N SER A 102 -5.04 10.12 -2.78
CA SER A 102 -4.58 10.52 -1.44
C SER A 102 -3.06 10.70 -1.31
N MET A 103 -2.27 10.21 -2.28
CA MET A 103 -0.81 10.21 -2.19
C MET A 103 -0.16 11.43 -2.84
N CYS A 104 0.87 11.96 -2.19
CA CYS A 104 1.84 12.82 -2.86
C CYS A 104 2.46 12.04 -4.05
N LYS A 105 2.84 12.75 -5.12
CA LYS A 105 3.38 12.16 -6.38
C LYS A 105 4.49 11.12 -6.20
N THR A 106 5.20 11.13 -5.07
CA THR A 106 6.29 10.22 -4.70
C THR A 106 5.85 8.93 -4.00
N ALA A 107 4.62 8.82 -3.51
CA ALA A 107 4.14 7.68 -2.70
C ALA A 107 3.14 6.77 -3.44
N THR A 108 2.94 6.98 -4.75
CA THR A 108 1.99 6.18 -5.55
C THR A 108 2.52 4.78 -5.88
N TYR A 109 3.80 4.49 -5.60
CA TYR A 109 4.51 3.26 -5.97
C TYR A 109 4.55 2.96 -7.48
N LEU A 110 4.20 3.95 -8.32
CA LEU A 110 4.15 3.80 -9.79
C LEU A 110 5.50 4.10 -10.46
N SER A 111 6.47 4.63 -9.73
CA SER A 111 7.77 5.00 -10.31
C SER A 111 8.50 3.77 -10.86
N ALA A 112 9.26 3.96 -11.94
CA ALA A 112 10.09 2.89 -12.50
C ALA A 112 11.04 2.27 -11.46
N LYS A 113 11.56 3.10 -10.52
CA LYS A 113 12.38 2.63 -9.40
C LYS A 113 11.62 1.67 -8.50
N THR A 114 10.45 2.08 -8.01
CA THR A 114 9.62 1.26 -7.12
C THR A 114 9.17 -0.03 -7.80
N GLN A 115 8.75 0.05 -9.05
CA GLN A 115 8.39 -1.13 -9.82
C GLN A 115 9.57 -2.09 -9.98
N ASN A 116 10.80 -1.59 -10.19
CA ASN A 116 12.01 -2.44 -10.23
C ASN A 116 12.28 -3.11 -8.88
N GLU A 117 12.08 -2.41 -7.77
CA GLU A 117 12.21 -3.00 -6.43
C GLU A 117 11.22 -4.17 -6.24
N ILE A 118 9.97 -4.00 -6.71
CA ILE A 118 8.96 -5.06 -6.67
C ILE A 118 9.33 -6.24 -7.58
N ILE A 119 9.84 -5.97 -8.79
CA ILE A 119 10.31 -7.00 -9.72
C ILE A 119 11.42 -7.82 -9.07
N ASN A 120 12.45 -7.17 -8.53
CA ASN A 120 13.58 -7.86 -7.90
C ASN A 120 13.14 -8.68 -6.69
N ALA A 121 12.26 -8.12 -5.84
CA ALA A 121 11.70 -8.88 -4.72
C ALA A 121 10.90 -10.10 -5.18
N SER A 122 10.14 -9.96 -6.26
CA SER A 122 9.36 -11.05 -6.86
C SER A 122 10.27 -12.14 -7.45
N GLU A 123 11.32 -11.75 -8.18
CA GLU A 123 12.36 -12.64 -8.71
C GLU A 123 12.99 -13.46 -7.59
N ASP A 124 13.38 -12.80 -6.50
CA ASP A 124 13.97 -13.41 -5.32
C ASP A 124 13.06 -14.48 -4.71
N ILE A 125 11.77 -14.14 -4.51
CA ILE A 125 10.77 -15.04 -3.93
C ILE A 125 10.51 -16.24 -4.85
N VAL A 126 10.35 -16.00 -6.15
CA VAL A 126 10.09 -17.06 -7.14
C VAL A 126 11.29 -18.00 -7.22
N THR A 127 12.50 -17.47 -7.29
CA THR A 127 13.74 -18.25 -7.34
C THR A 127 13.89 -19.11 -6.09
N LYS A 128 13.71 -18.54 -4.89
CA LYS A 128 13.77 -19.29 -3.62
C LYS A 128 12.76 -20.44 -3.59
N LYS A 129 11.53 -20.22 -4.08
CA LYS A 129 10.50 -21.27 -4.18
C LYS A 129 10.90 -22.38 -5.15
N ILE A 130 11.47 -22.05 -6.30
CA ILE A 130 11.93 -23.04 -7.30
C ILE A 130 13.08 -23.88 -6.72
N VAL A 131 14.09 -23.22 -6.14
CA VAL A 131 15.24 -23.91 -5.52
C VAL A 131 14.78 -24.86 -4.42
N LYS A 132 13.87 -24.40 -3.54
CA LYS A 132 13.29 -25.25 -2.50
C LYS A 132 12.64 -26.50 -3.08
N LYS A 133 11.77 -26.35 -4.10
CA LYS A 133 11.11 -27.49 -4.75
C LYS A 133 12.09 -28.48 -5.38
N ILE A 134 13.14 -27.98 -6.03
CA ILE A 134 14.19 -28.82 -6.64
C ILE A 134 14.92 -29.62 -5.56
N ASN A 135 15.29 -28.97 -4.45
CA ASN A 135 15.98 -29.64 -3.35
C ASN A 135 15.09 -30.71 -2.72
N GLU A 136 13.83 -30.39 -2.40
CA GLU A 136 12.87 -31.35 -1.85
C GLU A 136 12.67 -32.56 -2.78
N ALA A 137 12.54 -32.34 -4.09
CA ALA A 137 12.40 -33.43 -5.07
C ALA A 137 13.64 -34.34 -5.12
N LYS A 138 14.86 -33.79 -5.01
CA LYS A 138 16.10 -34.58 -4.96
C LYS A 138 16.17 -35.49 -3.73
N PHE A 139 15.73 -35.01 -2.57
CA PHE A 139 15.69 -35.80 -1.33
C PHE A 139 14.51 -36.80 -1.28
N SER A 140 13.50 -36.64 -2.13
CA SER A 140 12.36 -37.56 -2.23
C SER A 140 12.66 -38.80 -3.09
N LEU A 141 13.75 -38.76 -3.88
CA LEU A 141 14.15 -39.80 -4.84
C LEU A 141 15.37 -40.62 -4.35
N SER A 142 15.84 -40.39 -3.13
CA SER A 142 16.92 -41.12 -2.45
C SER A 142 16.37 -41.94 -1.29
#